data_AF-X1G2Q8-F1
#
_entry.id   AF-X1G2Q8-F1
#
_cell.length_a   1.000
_cell.length_b   1.000
_cell.length_c   1.000
_cell.angle_alpha   90.00
_cell.angle_beta   90.00
_cell.angle_gamma   90.00
#
_symmetry.space_group_name_H-M   'P 1'
#
loop_
_entity.id
_entity.type
_entity.pdbx_description
1 polymer ?
#
loop_
_entity_poly.entity_id
_entity_poly.type
_entity_poly.pdbx_seq_one_letter_code
_entity_poly.pdbx_strand_id
1 'polypeptide(L)'
;MIKIKAIESNFSLDWLNAFHRYMATTALIFGSVHYFLLRIGGDFEVIQMRTGNFGWASFVLLMVLAIIFMYNSLERKIGKLRAAAYNMKFKYSVNKVLHNLLIVSLSLIFVHTIISFTSRGSIIMRGVYFFFFGITFIGWFYHKIIRRFRANNDPYLYRKASWDDVSSEIISEKNKKWALGLIRSNPSLYPCLQCGICTAECPVSVVTKGAYNPRRNILATLSQYKDFLLEGEEFVIWGCTTCHTCDEVCPQDIKLTKLFTSLKNQSIAQNKGPDFVFKQARAIFDNAKAIPSQLAIERRRQELGLPAVSKPDVNEIQTLFRNLGINKKLEMRKQPV
;
A
#
# COMPACT_ATOMS: atom_id res chain seq x y z
N MET A 1 -16.01 13.90 -0.38
CA MET A 1 -16.00 13.43 1.02
C MET A 1 -15.62 14.58 1.94
N ILE A 2 -16.39 14.79 3.00
CA ILE A 2 -16.15 15.81 4.03
C ILE A 2 -14.89 15.39 4.82
N LYS A 3 -13.87 16.25 4.85
CA LYS A 3 -12.61 16.00 5.56
C LYS A 3 -12.81 16.24 7.06
N ILE A 4 -12.71 15.20 7.88
CA ILE A 4 -12.81 15.33 9.34
C ILE A 4 -11.41 15.27 9.94
N LYS A 5 -10.81 16.45 10.14
CA LYS A 5 -9.43 16.63 10.61
C LYS A 5 -9.09 15.83 11.87
N ALA A 6 -10.05 15.64 12.78
CA ALA A 6 -9.89 14.86 14.00
C ALA A 6 -9.72 13.35 13.74
N ILE A 7 -10.43 12.81 12.74
CA ILE A 7 -10.29 11.40 12.37
C ILE A 7 -8.92 11.19 11.72
N GLU A 8 -8.52 12.09 10.82
CA GLU A 8 -7.23 12.03 10.12
C GLU A 8 -6.02 12.15 11.06
N SER A 9 -6.15 12.93 12.15
CA SER A 9 -5.06 13.12 13.10
C SER A 9 -4.90 11.99 14.11
N ASN A 10 -6.00 11.29 14.44
CA ASN A 10 -6.05 10.35 15.57
C ASN A 10 -6.21 8.88 15.12
N PHE A 11 -6.83 8.63 13.98
CA PHE A 11 -7.11 7.30 13.45
C PHE A 11 -6.32 7.05 12.17
N SER A 12 -5.00 7.14 12.26
CA SER A 12 -4.12 6.80 11.15
C SER A 12 -4.29 5.33 10.74
N LEU A 13 -3.89 5.00 9.51
CA LEU A 13 -3.91 3.62 9.03
C LEU A 13 -3.03 2.70 9.90
N ASP A 14 -1.91 3.21 10.41
CA ASP A 14 -1.04 2.48 11.34
C ASP A 14 -1.79 2.13 12.64
N TRP A 15 -2.54 3.09 13.19
CA TRP A 15 -3.34 2.90 14.39
C TRP A 15 -4.45 1.86 14.16
N LEU A 16 -5.20 1.97 13.06
CA LEU A 16 -6.28 1.02 12.72
C LEU A 16 -5.74 -0.40 12.54
N ASN A 17 -4.60 -0.55 11.86
CA ASN A 17 -3.95 -1.84 11.68
C ASN A 17 -3.44 -2.40 13.01
N ALA A 18 -2.88 -1.55 13.88
CA ALA A 18 -2.46 -1.96 15.22
C ALA A 18 -3.66 -2.41 16.06
N PHE A 19 -4.73 -1.63 16.08
CA PHE A 19 -5.98 -1.95 16.75
C PHE A 19 -6.56 -3.29 16.27
N HIS A 20 -6.66 -3.51 14.96
CA HIS A 20 -7.13 -4.78 14.40
C HIS A 20 -6.28 -5.98 14.87
N ARG A 21 -4.95 -5.83 14.90
CA ARG A 21 -4.05 -6.87 15.43
C ARG A 21 -4.29 -7.12 16.92
N TYR A 22 -4.36 -6.07 17.74
CA TYR A 22 -4.60 -6.20 19.17
C TYR A 22 -5.94 -6.88 19.47
N MET A 23 -6.99 -6.52 18.74
CA MET A 23 -8.30 -7.16 18.88
C MET A 23 -8.23 -8.66 18.58
N ALA A 24 -7.53 -9.08 17.53
CA ALA A 24 -7.37 -10.48 17.19
C ALA A 24 -6.59 -11.27 18.26
N THR A 25 -5.48 -10.72 18.76
CA THR A 25 -4.69 -11.37 19.83
C THR A 25 -5.47 -11.45 21.13
N THR A 26 -6.20 -10.39 21.49
CA THR A 26 -7.03 -10.35 22.69
C THR A 26 -8.16 -11.37 22.62
N ALA A 27 -8.84 -11.50 21.46
CA ALA A 27 -9.87 -12.50 21.23
C ALA A 27 -9.33 -13.94 21.35
N LEU A 28 -8.12 -14.20 20.81
CA LEU A 28 -7.47 -15.51 20.93
C LEU A 28 -7.16 -15.87 22.39
N ILE A 29 -6.65 -14.92 23.17
CA ILE A 29 -6.33 -15.11 24.59
C ILE A 29 -7.61 -15.37 25.39
N PHE A 30 -8.58 -14.45 25.34
CA PHE A 30 -9.81 -14.58 26.13
C PHE A 30 -10.64 -15.80 25.73
N GLY A 31 -10.72 -16.11 24.42
CA GLY A 31 -11.41 -17.31 23.94
C GLY A 31 -10.76 -18.60 24.44
N SER A 32 -9.42 -18.65 24.52
CA SER A 32 -8.70 -19.82 25.03
C SER A 32 -8.79 -19.96 26.54
N VAL A 33 -8.74 -18.85 27.28
CA VAL A 33 -8.98 -18.83 28.73
C VAL A 33 -10.41 -19.27 29.04
N HIS A 34 -11.41 -18.76 28.33
CA HIS A 34 -12.81 -19.16 28.46
C HIS A 34 -12.99 -20.67 28.25
N TYR A 35 -12.41 -21.22 27.17
CA TYR A 35 -12.45 -22.65 26.89
C TYR A 35 -11.86 -23.50 28.03
N PHE A 36 -10.73 -23.07 28.59
CA PHE A 36 -10.07 -23.78 29.69
C PHE A 36 -10.87 -23.71 31.00
N LEU A 37 -11.34 -22.52 31.37
CA LEU A 37 -12.09 -22.31 32.63
C LEU A 37 -13.38 -23.14 32.68
N LEU A 38 -14.12 -23.22 31.57
CA LEU A 38 -15.34 -24.02 31.52
C LEU A 38 -15.07 -25.53 31.66
N ARG A 39 -13.87 -26.00 31.32
CA ARG A 39 -13.53 -27.42 31.40
C ARG A 39 -13.13 -27.90 32.80
N ILE A 40 -12.81 -26.95 33.69
CA ILE A 40 -12.40 -27.25 35.07
C ILE A 40 -13.61 -27.37 36.01
N GLY A 41 -14.76 -26.80 35.68
CA GLY A 41 -15.80 -26.56 36.70
C GLY A 41 -17.25 -26.67 36.26
N GLY A 42 -17.59 -27.35 35.16
CA GLY A 42 -19.01 -27.46 34.77
C GLY A 42 -19.41 -28.72 34.01
N ASP A 43 -20.53 -29.30 34.43
CA ASP A 43 -21.31 -30.26 33.66
C ASP A 43 -22.17 -29.51 32.65
N PHE A 44 -21.81 -29.59 31.38
CA PHE A 44 -22.53 -28.94 30.29
C PHE A 44 -23.18 -29.96 29.37
N GLU A 45 -24.27 -29.55 28.69
CA GLU A 45 -24.89 -30.35 27.64
C GLU A 45 -23.83 -30.79 26.60
N VAL A 46 -23.88 -32.06 26.21
CA VAL A 46 -22.93 -32.66 25.24
C VAL A 46 -22.87 -31.85 23.94
N ILE A 47 -24.00 -31.31 23.49
CA ILE A 47 -24.10 -30.49 22.29
C ILE A 47 -23.36 -29.15 22.46
N GLN A 48 -23.51 -28.50 23.61
CA GLN A 48 -22.81 -27.24 23.93
C GLN A 48 -21.29 -27.44 23.99
N MET A 49 -20.83 -28.56 24.59
CA MET A 49 -19.41 -28.92 24.62
C MET A 49 -18.86 -29.19 23.23
N ARG A 50 -19.58 -29.98 22.42
CA ARG A 50 -19.11 -30.36 21.07
C ARG A 50 -18.99 -29.15 20.15
N THR A 51 -19.99 -28.28 20.15
CA THR A 51 -19.98 -27.04 19.36
C THR A 51 -18.91 -26.06 19.83
N GLY A 52 -18.70 -25.97 21.15
CA GLY A 52 -17.64 -25.15 21.74
C GLY A 52 -16.25 -25.64 21.33
N ASN A 53 -15.99 -26.94 21.42
CA ASN A 53 -14.72 -27.55 20.98
C ASN A 53 -14.43 -27.27 19.51
N PHE A 54 -15.44 -27.44 18.65
CA PHE A 54 -15.28 -27.26 17.20
C PHE A 54 -15.10 -25.78 16.82
N GLY A 55 -15.87 -24.88 17.43
CA GLY A 55 -15.73 -23.44 17.26
C GLY A 55 -14.36 -22.94 17.72
N TRP A 56 -13.90 -23.35 18.90
CA TRP A 56 -12.60 -22.98 19.43
C TRP A 56 -11.44 -23.53 18.58
N ALA A 57 -11.44 -24.83 18.26
CA ALA A 57 -10.37 -25.44 17.48
C ALA A 57 -10.23 -24.81 16.09
N SER A 58 -11.36 -24.56 15.41
CA SER A 58 -11.35 -23.89 14.10
C SER A 58 -10.88 -22.44 14.20
N PHE A 59 -11.23 -21.72 15.26
CA PHE A 59 -10.79 -20.34 15.46
C PHE A 59 -9.30 -20.25 15.76
N VAL A 60 -8.79 -21.06 16.70
CA VAL A 60 -7.36 -21.10 17.05
C VAL A 60 -6.52 -21.49 15.85
N LEU A 61 -6.90 -22.55 15.13
CA LEU A 61 -6.18 -23.00 13.95
C LEU A 61 -6.04 -21.89 12.91
N LEU A 62 -7.16 -21.26 12.51
CA LEU A 62 -7.14 -20.21 11.50
C LEU A 62 -6.44 -18.93 11.99
N MET A 63 -6.56 -18.57 13.27
CA MET A 63 -5.85 -17.43 13.85
C MET A 63 -4.35 -17.65 13.90
N VAL A 64 -3.89 -18.82 14.33
CA VAL A 64 -2.46 -19.18 14.35
C VAL A 64 -1.90 -19.17 12.93
N LEU A 65 -2.60 -19.78 11.97
CA LEU A 65 -2.19 -19.72 10.57
C LEU A 65 -2.19 -18.27 10.04
N ALA A 66 -3.17 -17.45 10.42
CA ALA A 66 -3.24 -16.05 10.00
C ALA A 66 -2.05 -15.26 10.55
N ILE A 67 -1.69 -15.44 11.81
CA ILE A 67 -0.51 -14.81 12.42
C ILE A 67 0.76 -15.29 11.69
N ILE A 68 0.90 -16.61 11.49
CA ILE A 68 2.07 -17.21 10.82
C ILE A 68 2.22 -16.72 9.38
N PHE A 69 1.15 -16.42 8.64
CA PHE A 69 1.25 -16.03 7.23
C PHE A 69 1.01 -14.53 6.96
N MET A 70 0.49 -13.77 7.91
CA MET A 70 0.10 -12.36 7.73
C MET A 70 0.82 -11.38 8.66
N TYR A 71 1.54 -11.85 9.69
CA TYR A 71 2.27 -10.98 10.61
C TYR A 71 3.76 -10.87 10.26
N ASN A 72 4.18 -9.72 9.73
CA ASN A 72 5.54 -9.54 9.20
C ASN A 72 6.64 -9.43 10.26
N SER A 73 6.29 -9.28 11.54
CA SER A 73 7.23 -9.04 12.64
C SER A 73 7.60 -10.32 13.44
N LEU A 74 7.20 -11.51 12.99
CA LEU A 74 7.64 -12.77 13.62
C LEU A 74 9.04 -13.16 13.09
N GLU A 75 9.90 -13.59 14.01
CA GLU A 75 11.36 -13.80 13.91
C GLU A 75 11.90 -14.57 12.68
N ARG A 76 13.22 -14.42 12.44
CA ARG A 76 14.03 -14.94 11.32
C ARG A 76 13.86 -16.43 10.98
N LYS A 77 13.42 -17.27 11.93
CA LYS A 77 13.16 -18.72 11.71
C LYS A 77 11.87 -18.99 10.90
N ILE A 78 10.84 -18.16 11.03
CA ILE A 78 9.57 -18.29 10.30
C ILE A 78 9.68 -17.72 8.87
N GLY A 79 10.62 -16.80 8.66
CA GLY A 79 10.99 -16.32 7.32
C GLY A 79 11.38 -17.45 6.37
N LYS A 80 12.14 -18.47 6.85
CA LYS A 80 12.52 -19.64 6.05
C LYS A 80 11.30 -20.49 5.65
N LEU A 81 10.34 -20.67 6.56
CA LEU A 81 9.09 -21.40 6.29
C LEU A 81 8.25 -20.68 5.22
N ARG A 82 8.14 -19.36 5.33
CA ARG A 82 7.44 -18.53 4.33
C ARG A 82 8.14 -18.55 2.97
N ALA A 83 9.47 -18.51 2.95
CA ALA A 83 10.28 -18.62 1.73
C ALA A 83 10.15 -20.02 1.08
N ALA A 84 10.10 -21.08 1.88
CA ALA A 84 9.86 -22.44 1.39
C ALA A 84 8.44 -22.59 0.82
N ALA A 85 7.42 -22.08 1.51
CA ALA A 85 6.05 -22.04 1.01
C ALA A 85 5.95 -21.23 -0.30
N TYR A 86 6.65 -20.10 -0.37
CA TYR A 86 6.76 -19.27 -1.58
C TYR A 86 7.33 -20.06 -2.77
N ASN A 87 8.41 -20.83 -2.56
CA ASN A 87 8.99 -21.72 -3.59
C ASN A 87 8.01 -22.82 -4.04
N MET A 88 7.10 -23.25 -3.16
CA MET A 88 5.99 -24.15 -3.49
C MET A 88 4.78 -23.45 -4.14
N LYS A 89 4.92 -22.20 -4.60
CA LYS A 89 3.84 -21.37 -5.16
C LYS A 89 2.68 -21.09 -4.19
N PHE A 90 2.89 -21.12 -2.86
CA PHE A 90 1.92 -20.52 -1.92
C PHE A 90 1.91 -18.99 -2.13
N LYS A 91 0.99 -18.53 -2.97
CA LYS A 91 0.79 -17.13 -3.33
C LYS A 91 -0.12 -16.40 -2.32
N TYR A 92 -0.29 -15.09 -2.52
CA TYR A 92 -1.32 -14.24 -1.89
C TYR A 92 -2.73 -14.85 -1.88
N SER A 93 -3.07 -15.67 -2.87
CA SER A 93 -4.35 -16.38 -2.93
C SER A 93 -4.62 -17.18 -1.67
N VAL A 94 -3.60 -17.84 -1.10
CA VAL A 94 -3.76 -18.66 0.11
C VAL A 94 -4.02 -17.78 1.33
N ASN A 95 -3.25 -16.71 1.55
CA ASN A 95 -3.48 -15.78 2.66
C ASN A 95 -4.87 -15.14 2.60
N LYS A 96 -5.32 -14.81 1.38
CA LYS A 96 -6.68 -14.30 1.16
C LYS A 96 -7.74 -15.34 1.51
N VAL A 97 -7.55 -16.60 1.10
CA VAL A 97 -8.45 -17.70 1.45
C VAL A 97 -8.46 -17.88 2.96
N LEU A 98 -7.29 -17.95 3.59
CA LEU A 98 -7.13 -18.18 5.01
C LEU A 98 -7.80 -17.08 5.86
N HIS A 99 -7.59 -15.82 5.52
CA HIS A 99 -8.24 -14.70 6.19
C HIS A 99 -9.76 -14.67 5.96
N ASN A 100 -10.22 -15.11 4.78
CA ASN A 100 -11.66 -15.22 4.52
C ASN A 100 -12.30 -16.38 5.28
N LEU A 101 -11.59 -17.49 5.48
CA LEU A 101 -12.09 -18.66 6.20
C LEU A 101 -12.41 -18.35 7.67
N LEU A 102 -11.83 -17.28 8.22
CA LEU A 102 -12.15 -16.82 9.58
C LEU A 102 -13.64 -16.53 9.78
N ILE A 103 -14.39 -16.15 8.74
CA ILE A 103 -15.83 -15.98 8.86
C ILE A 103 -16.55 -17.30 9.19
N VAL A 104 -16.01 -18.43 8.74
CA VAL A 104 -16.56 -19.76 9.02
C VAL A 104 -16.39 -20.07 10.50
N SER A 105 -15.18 -19.87 11.04
CA SER A 105 -14.93 -20.05 12.48
C SER A 105 -15.77 -19.08 13.33
N LEU A 106 -15.90 -17.82 12.92
CA LEU A 106 -16.78 -16.86 13.61
C LEU A 106 -18.25 -17.28 13.57
N SER A 107 -18.71 -17.87 12.47
CA SER A 107 -20.08 -18.39 12.35
C SER A 107 -20.30 -19.61 13.25
N LEU A 108 -19.32 -20.50 13.36
CA LEU A 108 -19.36 -21.65 14.27
C LEU A 108 -19.39 -21.20 15.74
N ILE A 109 -18.55 -20.21 16.10
CA ILE A 109 -18.58 -19.60 17.43
C ILE A 109 -19.93 -18.92 17.67
N PHE A 110 -20.48 -18.21 16.69
CA PHE A 110 -21.79 -17.58 16.83
C PHE A 110 -22.92 -18.60 17.07
N VAL A 111 -22.93 -19.72 16.35
CA VAL A 111 -23.88 -20.80 16.62
C VAL A 111 -23.71 -21.32 18.05
N HIS A 112 -22.47 -21.55 18.48
CA HIS A 112 -22.17 -21.95 19.86
C HIS A 112 -22.67 -20.93 20.90
N THR A 113 -22.49 -19.63 20.66
CA THR A 113 -22.96 -18.59 21.60
C THR A 113 -24.47 -18.42 21.60
N ILE A 114 -25.21 -18.81 20.55
CA ILE A 114 -26.67 -18.76 20.54
C ILE A 114 -27.29 -19.95 21.28
N ILE A 115 -26.70 -21.14 21.17
CA ILE A 115 -27.21 -22.34 21.85
C ILE A 115 -26.73 -22.46 23.29
N SER A 116 -25.77 -21.64 23.73
CA SER A 116 -25.24 -21.67 25.08
C SER A 116 -26.32 -21.39 26.12
N PHE A 117 -26.19 -21.99 27.30
CA PHE A 117 -27.08 -21.73 28.44
C PHE A 117 -27.24 -20.23 28.76
N THR A 118 -26.14 -19.47 28.74
CA THR A 118 -26.12 -18.02 29.00
C THR A 118 -26.98 -17.22 28.03
N SER A 119 -27.00 -17.64 26.77
CA SER A 119 -27.80 -17.00 25.72
C SER A 119 -29.23 -17.51 25.72
N ARG A 120 -29.44 -18.80 26.03
CA ARG A 120 -30.78 -19.38 26.13
C ARG A 120 -31.65 -18.62 27.14
N GLY A 121 -31.07 -18.26 28.29
CA GLY A 121 -31.76 -17.57 29.38
C GLY A 121 -31.83 -16.03 29.30
N SER A 122 -31.21 -15.38 28.30
CA SER A 122 -31.16 -13.92 28.24
C SER A 122 -31.37 -13.36 26.84
N ILE A 123 -32.50 -12.69 26.63
CA ILE A 123 -32.82 -11.97 25.39
C ILE A 123 -31.79 -10.87 25.09
N ILE A 124 -31.26 -10.22 26.13
CA ILE A 124 -30.26 -9.15 26.01
C ILE A 124 -28.96 -9.74 25.46
N MET A 125 -28.50 -10.86 26.01
CA MET A 125 -27.27 -11.52 25.55
C MET A 125 -27.40 -12.00 24.10
N ARG A 126 -28.56 -12.57 23.73
CA ARG A 126 -28.84 -12.91 22.31
C ARG A 126 -28.72 -11.66 21.44
N GLY A 127 -29.39 -10.57 21.81
CA GLY A 127 -29.36 -9.31 21.07
C GLY A 127 -27.94 -8.78 20.85
N VAL A 128 -27.10 -8.80 21.89
CA VAL A 128 -25.69 -8.39 21.81
C VAL A 128 -24.90 -9.27 20.83
N TYR A 129 -25.04 -10.59 20.90
CA TYR A 129 -24.33 -11.49 19.99
C TYR A 129 -24.79 -11.32 18.53
N PHE A 130 -26.09 -11.20 18.29
CA PHE A 130 -26.63 -10.93 16.95
C PHE A 130 -26.14 -9.59 16.40
N PHE A 131 -26.04 -8.55 17.24
CA PHE A 131 -25.55 -7.24 16.83
C PHE A 131 -24.08 -7.29 16.37
N PHE A 132 -23.18 -7.84 17.20
CA PHE A 132 -21.75 -7.88 16.87
C PHE A 132 -21.43 -8.84 15.72
N PHE A 133 -22.07 -10.02 15.69
CA PHE A 133 -21.95 -10.93 14.56
C PHE A 133 -22.54 -10.30 13.30
N GLY A 134 -23.70 -9.66 13.40
CA GLY A 134 -24.39 -8.97 12.31
C GLY A 134 -23.52 -7.92 11.65
N ILE A 135 -22.92 -7.00 12.42
CA ILE A 135 -22.01 -5.97 11.87
C ILE A 135 -20.83 -6.62 11.13
N THR A 136 -20.22 -7.64 11.74
CA THR A 136 -19.06 -8.32 11.17
C THR A 136 -19.41 -9.08 9.89
N PHE A 137 -20.51 -9.82 9.91
CA PHE A 137 -21.00 -10.61 8.79
C PHE A 137 -21.51 -9.71 7.65
N ILE A 138 -22.28 -8.66 7.95
CA ILE A 138 -22.73 -7.68 6.95
C ILE A 138 -21.52 -7.00 6.32
N GLY A 139 -20.52 -6.58 7.11
CA GLY A 139 -19.29 -5.99 6.59
C GLY A 139 -18.52 -6.95 5.68
N TRP A 140 -18.36 -8.21 6.11
CA TRP A 140 -17.72 -9.26 5.31
C TRP A 140 -18.50 -9.56 4.02
N PHE A 141 -19.81 -9.78 4.12
CA PHE A 141 -20.71 -10.10 3.02
C PHE A 141 -20.77 -8.95 2.02
N TYR A 142 -20.89 -7.72 2.52
CA TYR A 142 -20.79 -6.53 1.70
C TYR A 142 -19.46 -6.51 0.95
N HIS A 143 -18.33 -6.66 1.64
CA HIS A 143 -17.01 -6.54 1.00
C HIS A 143 -16.64 -7.73 0.08
N LYS A 144 -17.13 -8.95 0.35
CA LYS A 144 -16.72 -10.17 -0.37
C LYS A 144 -17.71 -10.64 -1.41
N ILE A 145 -19.00 -10.43 -1.17
CA ILE A 145 -20.09 -10.85 -2.05
C ILE A 145 -20.62 -9.64 -2.80
N ILE A 146 -21.27 -8.69 -2.11
CA ILE A 146 -21.95 -7.54 -2.76
C ILE A 146 -20.96 -6.71 -3.58
N ARG A 147 -19.81 -6.37 -3.00
CA ARG A 147 -18.77 -5.60 -3.66
C ARG A 147 -18.20 -6.39 -4.86
N ARG A 148 -18.10 -7.72 -4.79
CA ARG A 148 -17.61 -8.56 -5.91
C ARG A 148 -18.59 -8.60 -7.08
N PHE A 149 -19.89 -8.63 -6.79
CA PHE A 149 -20.93 -8.53 -7.83
C PHE A 149 -21.02 -7.12 -8.41
N ARG A 150 -20.90 -6.06 -7.59
CA ARG A 150 -20.64 -4.71 -8.12
C ARG A 150 -19.39 -4.69 -8.97
N ALA A 151 -18.34 -5.42 -8.58
CA ALA A 151 -17.07 -5.40 -9.26
C ALA A 151 -16.97 -6.12 -10.61
N ASN A 152 -17.88 -7.05 -10.89
CA ASN A 152 -18.00 -7.55 -12.27
C ASN A 152 -18.58 -6.47 -13.22
N ASN A 153 -19.22 -5.42 -12.66
CA ASN A 153 -19.65 -4.21 -13.35
C ASN A 153 -18.83 -2.97 -12.94
N ASP A 154 -17.75 -3.16 -12.17
CA ASP A 154 -16.95 -2.10 -11.55
C ASP A 154 -15.51 -2.63 -11.36
N PRO A 155 -14.55 -2.29 -12.23
CA PRO A 155 -13.20 -2.88 -12.28
C PRO A 155 -12.35 -2.68 -11.01
N TYR A 156 -12.89 -2.03 -9.96
CA TYR A 156 -12.19 -1.47 -8.81
C TYR A 156 -12.05 -2.40 -7.57
N LEU A 157 -11.73 -3.70 -7.77
CA LEU A 157 -11.61 -4.66 -6.65
C LEU A 157 -10.39 -5.63 -6.66
N TYR A 158 -9.22 -5.06 -6.30
CA TYR A 158 -8.16 -5.62 -5.43
C TYR A 158 -7.12 -6.66 -5.94
N ARG A 159 -5.82 -6.44 -5.64
CA ARG A 159 -4.82 -7.49 -5.26
C ARG A 159 -3.50 -6.91 -4.70
N LYS A 160 -3.05 -7.43 -3.54
CA LYS A 160 -1.70 -7.19 -2.97
C LYS A 160 -0.70 -8.03 -3.75
N ALA A 161 0.40 -7.44 -4.21
CA ALA A 161 1.43 -8.15 -4.97
C ALA A 161 2.24 -9.09 -4.07
N SER A 162 2.66 -10.26 -4.59
CA SER A 162 3.32 -11.32 -3.81
C SER A 162 4.80 -11.04 -3.47
N TRP A 163 5.33 -9.90 -3.91
CA TRP A 163 6.71 -9.46 -3.71
C TRP A 163 6.81 -8.17 -2.87
N ASP A 164 5.75 -7.85 -2.11
CA ASP A 164 5.78 -6.81 -1.10
C ASP A 164 6.69 -7.25 0.07
N ASP A 165 8.00 -7.15 -0.10
CA ASP A 165 8.95 -7.17 1.01
C ASP A 165 8.98 -5.77 1.64
N VAL A 166 8.37 -5.65 2.82
CA VAL A 166 8.54 -4.47 3.66
C VAL A 166 9.81 -4.74 4.46
N SER A 167 10.97 -4.60 3.81
CA SER A 167 12.24 -4.76 4.51
C SER A 167 12.26 -3.81 5.71
N SER A 168 12.54 -4.36 6.89
CA SER A 168 12.43 -3.73 8.20
C SER A 168 13.57 -2.78 8.55
N GLU A 169 14.47 -2.48 7.60
CA GLU A 169 15.77 -1.87 7.91
C GLU A 169 15.83 -0.35 7.74
N ILE A 170 14.75 0.32 7.32
CA ILE A 170 14.74 1.79 7.23
C ILE A 170 13.65 2.34 8.16
N ILE A 171 13.92 2.28 9.47
CA ILE A 171 13.16 3.06 10.45
C ILE A 171 13.76 4.48 10.42
N SER A 172 13.33 5.29 9.46
CA SER A 172 13.62 6.73 9.51
C SER A 172 12.68 7.41 10.51
N GLU A 173 13.10 8.56 11.04
CA GLU A 173 12.22 9.36 11.90
C GLU A 173 10.96 9.79 11.12
N LYS A 174 9.80 9.77 11.79
CA LYS A 174 8.54 10.16 11.16
C LYS A 174 8.45 11.67 11.04
N ASN A 175 8.17 12.17 9.84
CA ASN A 175 8.02 13.60 9.58
C ASN A 175 6.57 13.97 9.21
N LYS A 176 5.75 14.22 10.24
CA LYS A 176 4.32 14.54 10.10
C LYS A 176 4.07 15.82 9.29
N LYS A 177 4.85 16.88 9.52
CA LYS A 177 4.70 18.18 8.84
C LYS A 177 4.91 18.04 7.33
N TRP A 178 5.97 17.33 6.95
CA TRP A 178 6.28 17.02 5.56
C TRP A 178 5.17 16.19 4.90
N ALA A 179 4.77 15.08 5.53
CA ALA A 179 3.77 14.17 4.99
C ALA A 179 2.43 14.86 4.75
N LEU A 180 1.98 15.68 5.71
CA LEU A 180 0.76 16.48 5.56
C LEU A 180 0.86 17.49 4.41
N GLY A 181 2.02 18.12 4.22
CA GLY A 181 2.25 19.01 3.08
C GLY A 181 2.12 18.29 1.73
N LEU A 182 2.73 17.11 1.63
CA LEU A 182 2.69 16.29 0.42
C LEU A 182 1.29 15.71 0.14
N ILE A 183 0.57 15.28 1.18
CA ILE A 183 -0.82 14.79 1.06
C ILE A 183 -1.76 15.94 0.68
N ARG A 184 -1.53 17.17 1.18
CA ARG A 184 -2.34 18.34 0.79
C ARG A 184 -2.21 18.68 -0.69
N SER A 185 -1.01 18.56 -1.27
CA SER A 185 -0.81 18.77 -2.71
C SER A 185 -1.28 17.59 -3.57
N ASN A 186 -1.48 16.42 -2.96
CA ASN A 186 -1.96 15.18 -3.58
C ASN A 186 -3.17 14.60 -2.84
N PRO A 187 -4.32 15.31 -2.80
CA PRO A 187 -5.46 14.95 -1.96
C PRO A 187 -6.13 13.63 -2.37
N SER A 188 -5.97 13.21 -3.63
CA SER A 188 -6.45 11.92 -4.13
C SER A 188 -5.76 10.73 -3.46
N LEU A 189 -4.67 10.93 -2.72
CA LEU A 189 -3.97 9.85 -2.02
C LEU A 189 -4.73 9.29 -0.81
N TYR A 190 -5.62 10.09 -0.22
CA TYR A 190 -6.34 9.77 1.02
C TYR A 190 -7.08 8.41 0.99
N PRO A 191 -7.86 8.06 -0.05
CA PRO A 191 -8.57 6.78 -0.12
C PRO A 191 -7.66 5.58 -0.42
N CYS A 192 -6.32 5.71 -0.40
CA CYS A 192 -5.43 4.58 -0.71
C CYS A 192 -5.62 3.42 0.29
N LEU A 193 -6.30 2.37 -0.17
CA LEU A 193 -6.54 1.15 0.61
C LEU A 193 -5.32 0.23 0.70
N GLN A 194 -4.18 0.65 0.13
CA GLN A 194 -3.00 -0.20 0.05
C GLN A 194 -3.38 -1.55 -0.58
N CYS A 195 -4.06 -1.51 -1.74
CA CYS A 195 -4.54 -2.71 -2.40
C CYS A 195 -3.41 -3.43 -3.14
N GLY A 196 -2.49 -2.71 -3.80
CA GLY A 196 -1.30 -3.26 -4.46
C GLY A 196 -1.39 -3.42 -5.98
N ILE A 197 -2.52 -3.05 -6.60
CA ILE A 197 -2.71 -3.15 -8.06
C ILE A 197 -1.67 -2.30 -8.83
N CYS A 198 -1.32 -1.13 -8.29
CA CYS A 198 -0.30 -0.26 -8.88
C CYS A 198 1.07 -0.92 -8.96
N THR A 199 1.39 -1.83 -8.04
CA THR A 199 2.64 -2.60 -8.06
C THR A 199 2.54 -3.78 -9.02
N ALA A 200 1.40 -4.48 -9.03
CA ALA A 200 1.17 -5.63 -9.91
C ALA A 200 1.23 -5.25 -11.41
N GLU A 201 0.67 -4.09 -11.76
CA GLU A 201 0.61 -3.60 -13.15
C GLU A 201 1.81 -2.71 -13.53
N CYS A 202 2.75 -2.47 -12.60
CA CYS A 202 3.91 -1.64 -12.88
C CYS A 202 4.96 -2.45 -13.68
N PRO A 203 5.29 -2.05 -14.92
CA PRO A 203 6.28 -2.77 -15.72
C PRO A 203 7.66 -2.77 -15.04
N VAL A 204 8.01 -1.66 -14.38
CA VAL A 204 9.28 -1.53 -13.64
C VAL A 204 9.32 -2.50 -12.47
N SER A 205 8.24 -2.58 -11.69
CA SER A 205 8.17 -3.51 -10.56
C SER A 205 8.30 -4.97 -11.00
N VAL A 206 7.67 -5.33 -12.13
CA VAL A 206 7.75 -6.68 -12.70
C VAL A 206 9.17 -7.02 -13.14
N VAL A 207 9.81 -6.15 -13.93
CA VAL A 207 11.17 -6.37 -14.44
C VAL A 207 12.19 -6.41 -13.29
N THR A 208 12.01 -5.56 -12.28
CA THR A 208 12.92 -5.48 -11.13
C THR A 208 12.58 -6.45 -10.03
N LYS A 209 11.62 -7.36 -10.25
CA LYS A 209 11.14 -8.33 -9.25
C LYS A 209 10.80 -7.69 -7.88
N GLY A 210 10.19 -6.51 -7.92
CA GLY A 210 9.78 -5.79 -6.71
C GLY A 210 10.76 -4.79 -6.12
N ALA A 211 11.99 -4.68 -6.63
CA ALA A 211 12.93 -3.65 -6.15
C ALA A 211 12.35 -2.23 -6.29
N TYR A 212 11.70 -1.92 -7.41
CA TYR A 212 10.79 -0.79 -7.50
C TYR A 212 9.39 -1.19 -7.04
N ASN A 213 8.82 -0.47 -6.07
CA ASN A 213 7.49 -0.77 -5.55
C ASN A 213 6.67 0.53 -5.30
N PRO A 214 5.77 0.91 -6.23
CA PRO A 214 4.98 2.13 -6.09
C PRO A 214 4.06 2.10 -4.86
N ARG A 215 3.53 0.93 -4.50
CA ARG A 215 2.73 0.74 -3.27
C ARG A 215 3.55 1.04 -2.01
N ARG A 216 4.80 0.57 -1.94
CA ARG A 216 5.72 0.86 -0.82
C ARG A 216 5.96 2.37 -0.68
N ASN A 217 6.15 3.07 -1.79
CA ASN A 217 6.35 4.52 -1.78
C ASN A 217 5.14 5.29 -1.27
N ILE A 218 3.94 4.85 -1.65
CA ILE A 218 2.68 5.40 -1.13
C ILE A 218 2.56 5.13 0.36
N LEU A 219 2.86 3.91 0.81
CA LEU A 219 2.83 3.56 2.23
C LEU A 219 3.80 4.43 3.03
N ALA A 220 5.05 4.60 2.55
CA ALA A 220 6.02 5.47 3.19
C ALA A 220 5.54 6.93 3.29
N THR A 221 4.86 7.44 2.25
CA THR A 221 4.24 8.76 2.28
C THR A 221 3.15 8.86 3.37
N LEU A 222 2.23 7.90 3.42
CA LEU A 222 1.12 7.88 4.38
C LEU A 222 1.58 7.64 5.82
N SER A 223 2.62 6.82 6.00
CA SER A 223 3.25 6.51 7.29
C SER A 223 4.34 7.50 7.70
N GLN A 224 4.53 8.58 6.94
CA GLN A 224 5.36 9.75 7.26
C GLN A 224 6.88 9.49 7.22
N TYR A 225 7.32 8.45 6.51
CA TYR A 225 8.73 8.10 6.34
C TYR A 225 9.35 8.90 5.19
N LYS A 226 9.66 10.17 5.47
CA LYS A 226 10.26 11.10 4.50
C LYS A 226 11.61 10.58 3.98
N ASP A 227 12.48 10.15 4.89
CA ASP A 227 13.88 9.93 4.54
C ASP A 227 14.06 8.61 3.80
N PHE A 228 13.19 7.62 4.05
CA PHE A 228 13.07 6.45 3.17
C PHE A 228 12.89 6.83 1.70
N LEU A 229 12.13 7.89 1.42
CA LEU A 229 11.84 8.34 0.05
C LEU A 229 12.94 9.27 -0.49
N LEU A 230 13.37 10.25 0.30
CA LEU A 230 14.23 11.34 -0.17
C LEU A 230 15.72 11.16 0.14
N GLU A 231 16.08 10.25 1.03
CA GLU A 231 17.46 9.91 1.39
C GLU A 231 17.83 8.46 1.06
N GLY A 232 16.84 7.62 0.76
CA GLY A 232 17.05 6.28 0.23
C GLY A 232 17.64 6.28 -1.18
N GLU A 233 17.74 5.08 -1.75
CA GLU A 233 18.24 4.90 -3.11
C GLU A 233 17.43 5.73 -4.13
N GLU A 234 18.13 6.33 -5.09
CA GLU A 234 17.51 7.14 -6.15
C GLU A 234 16.36 6.39 -6.86
N PHE A 235 16.54 5.07 -7.04
CA PHE A 235 15.58 4.19 -7.68
C PHE A 235 14.21 4.15 -6.99
N VAL A 236 14.15 4.40 -5.67
CA VAL A 236 12.89 4.44 -4.89
C VAL A 236 11.89 5.41 -5.52
N ILE A 237 12.33 6.61 -5.92
CA ILE A 237 11.45 7.60 -6.55
C ILE A 237 11.61 7.58 -8.08
N TRP A 238 12.85 7.52 -8.55
CA TRP A 238 13.18 7.72 -9.96
C TRP A 238 12.95 6.48 -10.84
N GLY A 239 12.67 5.32 -10.26
CA GLY A 239 12.20 4.15 -11.00
C GLY A 239 10.84 4.35 -11.68
N CYS A 240 10.04 5.35 -11.30
CA CYS A 240 8.78 5.65 -11.99
C CYS A 240 9.02 6.18 -13.40
N THR A 241 8.53 5.47 -14.42
CA THR A 241 8.58 5.89 -15.83
C THR A 241 7.42 6.80 -16.26
N THR A 242 6.54 7.19 -15.32
CA THR A 242 5.37 8.04 -15.58
C THR A 242 4.47 7.52 -16.71
N CYS A 243 4.32 6.20 -16.84
CA CYS A 243 3.50 5.57 -17.86
C CYS A 243 1.98 5.63 -17.60
N HIS A 244 1.56 6.21 -16.48
CA HIS A 244 0.17 6.38 -16.04
C HIS A 244 -0.66 5.10 -15.81
N THR A 245 -0.13 3.90 -16.09
CA THR A 245 -0.84 2.63 -15.84
C THR A 245 -1.41 2.54 -14.43
N CYS A 246 -0.64 2.97 -13.42
CA CYS A 246 -1.08 2.93 -12.03
C CYS A 246 -2.21 3.92 -11.70
N ASP A 247 -2.39 4.99 -12.48
CA ASP A 247 -3.51 5.92 -12.35
C ASP A 247 -4.78 5.28 -12.92
N GLU A 248 -4.67 4.67 -14.11
CA GLU A 248 -5.78 4.03 -14.83
C GLU A 248 -6.34 2.80 -14.11
N VAL A 249 -5.46 1.96 -13.54
CA VAL A 249 -5.86 0.73 -12.86
C VAL A 249 -6.26 0.96 -11.40
N CYS A 250 -6.21 2.21 -10.91
CA CYS A 250 -6.44 2.50 -9.50
C CYS A 250 -7.94 2.44 -9.14
N PRO A 251 -8.35 1.57 -8.18
CA PRO A 251 -9.74 1.43 -7.78
C PRO A 251 -10.34 2.63 -7.04
N GLN A 252 -9.50 3.59 -6.68
CA GLN A 252 -9.89 4.77 -5.92
C GLN A 252 -9.58 6.05 -6.71
N ASP A 253 -9.31 5.91 -8.02
CA ASP A 253 -8.94 7.00 -8.94
C ASP A 253 -7.81 7.89 -8.39
N ILE A 254 -6.81 7.27 -7.77
CA ILE A 254 -5.67 7.98 -7.21
C ILE A 254 -4.71 8.32 -8.34
N LYS A 255 -4.43 9.61 -8.52
CA LYS A 255 -3.41 10.11 -9.44
C LYS A 255 -2.00 9.93 -8.86
N LEU A 256 -1.53 8.69 -8.82
CA LEU A 256 -0.23 8.27 -8.31
C LEU A 256 0.94 8.86 -9.10
N THR A 257 0.81 9.05 -10.42
CA THR A 257 1.85 9.71 -11.21
C THR A 257 2.10 11.14 -10.70
N LYS A 258 1.06 11.85 -10.26
CA LYS A 258 1.18 13.19 -9.64
C LYS A 258 1.94 13.14 -8.32
N LEU A 259 1.70 12.12 -7.49
CA LEU A 259 2.47 11.89 -6.26
C LEU A 259 3.95 11.67 -6.59
N PHE A 260 4.27 10.79 -7.54
CA PHE A 260 5.65 10.50 -7.92
C PHE A 260 6.35 11.73 -8.51
N THR A 261 5.66 12.54 -9.32
CA THR A 261 6.19 13.84 -9.80
C THR A 261 6.46 14.80 -8.64
N SER A 262 5.56 14.86 -7.64
CA SER A 262 5.77 15.69 -6.44
C SER A 262 7.01 15.25 -5.65
N LEU A 263 7.22 13.93 -5.52
CA LEU A 263 8.41 13.37 -4.86
C LEU A 263 9.70 13.65 -5.65
N LYS A 264 9.68 13.50 -6.98
CA LYS A 264 10.80 13.88 -7.86
C LYS A 264 11.17 15.35 -7.71
N ASN A 265 10.17 16.24 -7.68
CA ASN A 265 10.39 17.68 -7.48
C ASN A 265 11.06 17.99 -6.13
N GLN A 266 10.68 17.28 -5.07
CA GLN A 266 11.31 17.44 -3.75
C GLN A 266 12.74 16.89 -3.71
N SER A 267 13.00 15.76 -4.36
CA SER A 267 14.36 15.23 -4.55
C SER A 267 15.25 16.24 -5.29
N ILE A 268 14.76 16.85 -6.38
CA ILE A 268 15.47 17.93 -7.10
C ILE A 268 15.67 19.16 -6.22
N ALA A 269 14.69 19.55 -5.41
CA ALA A 269 14.82 20.67 -4.49
C ALA A 269 15.91 20.48 -3.42
N GLN A 270 16.25 19.23 -3.10
CA GLN A 270 17.35 18.85 -2.20
C GLN A 270 18.66 18.56 -2.96
N ASN A 271 18.71 18.81 -4.27
CA ASN A 271 19.84 18.47 -5.15
C ASN A 271 20.16 16.96 -5.21
N LYS A 272 19.18 16.10 -4.92
CA LYS A 272 19.31 14.62 -4.89
C LYS A 272 18.71 13.92 -6.11
N GLY A 273 18.52 14.63 -7.22
CA GLY A 273 18.03 14.03 -8.46
C GLY A 273 19.16 13.41 -9.31
N PRO A 274 18.83 12.53 -10.28
CA PRO A 274 19.80 11.94 -11.19
C PRO A 274 20.51 12.96 -12.08
N ASP A 275 21.79 12.72 -12.37
CA ASP A 275 22.62 13.59 -13.24
C ASP A 275 21.99 13.85 -14.60
N PHE A 276 21.35 12.83 -15.19
CA PHE A 276 20.77 12.96 -16.53
C PHE A 276 19.69 14.04 -16.59
N VAL A 277 18.93 14.26 -15.50
CA VAL A 277 17.89 15.29 -15.43
C VAL A 277 18.51 16.69 -15.53
N PHE A 278 19.64 16.90 -14.85
CA PHE A 278 20.35 18.17 -14.86
C PHE A 278 21.08 18.41 -16.17
N LYS A 279 21.69 17.36 -16.75
CA LYS A 279 22.28 17.40 -18.10
C LYS A 279 21.22 17.77 -19.14
N GLN A 280 20.04 17.15 -19.06
CA GLN A 280 18.93 17.41 -19.96
C GLN A 280 18.41 18.85 -19.82
N ALA A 281 18.26 19.33 -18.58
CA ALA A 281 17.86 20.70 -18.31
C ALA A 281 18.90 21.73 -18.79
N ARG A 282 20.20 21.42 -18.68
CA ARG A 282 21.29 22.26 -19.22
C ARG A 282 21.26 22.30 -20.75
N ALA A 283 21.06 21.17 -21.41
CA ALA A 283 20.91 21.14 -22.87
C ALA A 283 19.75 22.04 -23.34
N ILE A 284 18.61 22.01 -22.63
CA ILE A 284 17.47 22.89 -22.88
C ILE A 284 17.83 24.36 -22.61
N PHE A 285 18.52 24.66 -21.52
CA PHE A 285 18.93 26.04 -21.20
C PHE A 285 19.88 26.64 -22.25
N ASP A 286 20.86 25.85 -22.71
CA ASP A 286 21.89 26.32 -23.64
C ASP A 286 21.40 26.38 -25.10
N ASN A 287 20.47 25.48 -25.49
CA ASN A 287 20.08 25.29 -26.89
C ASN A 287 18.59 25.46 -27.19
N ALA A 288 17.76 25.71 -26.17
CA ALA A 288 16.29 25.64 -26.24
C ALA A 288 15.75 24.31 -26.81
N LYS A 289 16.55 23.25 -26.75
CA LYS A 289 16.20 21.90 -27.23
C LYS A 289 16.66 20.85 -26.23
N ALA A 290 15.82 19.83 -26.03
CA ALA A 290 16.23 18.66 -25.28
C ALA A 290 17.34 17.88 -26.02
N ILE A 291 17.22 17.78 -27.33
CA ILE A 291 18.23 17.16 -28.20
C ILE A 291 18.64 18.22 -29.23
N PRO A 292 19.75 18.92 -29.02
CA PRO A 292 20.26 19.92 -29.96
C PRO A 292 20.60 19.27 -31.31
N SER A 293 20.43 20.01 -32.40
CA SER A 293 20.79 19.48 -33.71
C SER A 293 22.31 19.40 -33.87
N GLN A 294 22.77 18.37 -34.56
CA GLN A 294 24.17 18.13 -34.87
C GLN A 294 24.36 18.13 -36.39
N LEU A 295 25.58 18.42 -36.86
CA LEU A 295 25.91 18.41 -38.29
C LEU A 295 25.48 17.12 -39.00
N ALA A 296 25.64 15.97 -38.34
CA ALA A 296 25.21 14.68 -38.89
C ALA A 296 23.69 14.58 -39.09
N ILE A 297 22.89 15.17 -38.19
CA ILE A 297 21.42 15.22 -38.29
C ILE A 297 21.03 16.12 -39.46
N GLU A 298 21.60 17.32 -39.56
CA GLU A 298 21.28 18.26 -40.65
C GLU A 298 21.68 17.71 -42.02
N ARG A 299 22.86 17.08 -42.13
CA ARG A 299 23.28 16.40 -43.37
C ARG A 299 22.29 15.31 -43.79
N ARG A 300 21.89 14.44 -42.86
CA ARG A 300 20.90 13.38 -43.15
C ARG A 300 19.54 13.95 -43.54
N ARG A 301 19.12 15.07 -42.94
CA ARG A 301 17.89 15.76 -43.34
C ARG A 301 17.97 16.28 -44.78
N GLN A 302 19.10 16.86 -45.19
CA GLN A 302 19.33 17.32 -46.56
C GLN A 302 19.32 16.17 -47.56
N GLU A 303 19.99 15.05 -47.25
CA GLU A 303 19.98 13.82 -48.07
C GLU A 303 18.55 13.26 -48.26
N LEU A 304 17.68 13.44 -47.26
CA LEU A 304 16.26 13.06 -47.31
C LEU A 304 15.34 14.13 -47.89
N GLY A 305 15.87 15.27 -48.35
CA GLY A 305 15.08 16.38 -48.91
C GLY A 305 14.15 17.08 -47.90
N LEU A 306 14.45 16.98 -46.60
CA LEU A 306 13.62 17.57 -45.54
C LEU A 306 13.90 19.08 -45.38
N PRO A 307 12.88 19.90 -45.04
CA PRO A 307 13.07 21.34 -44.84
C PRO A 307 13.97 21.65 -43.63
N ALA A 308 14.56 22.84 -43.60
CA ALA A 308 15.35 23.30 -42.46
C ALA A 308 14.50 23.36 -41.18
N VAL A 309 15.06 22.93 -40.05
CA VAL A 309 14.37 23.01 -38.75
C VAL A 309 14.37 24.46 -38.27
N SER A 310 13.20 24.97 -37.87
CA SER A 310 13.10 26.30 -37.27
C SER A 310 14.01 26.42 -36.04
N LYS A 311 14.74 27.54 -35.94
CA LYS A 311 15.60 27.84 -34.80
C LYS A 311 14.73 28.30 -33.63
N PRO A 312 14.87 27.70 -32.44
CA PRO A 312 14.14 28.16 -31.26
C PRO A 312 14.74 29.47 -30.75
N ASP A 313 13.93 30.26 -30.02
CA ASP A 313 14.42 31.42 -29.29
C ASP A 313 15.08 30.96 -27.98
N VAL A 314 16.42 30.96 -27.98
CA VAL A 314 17.21 30.59 -26.81
C VAL A 314 17.08 31.62 -25.70
N ASN A 315 16.96 32.91 -26.03
CA ASN A 315 16.89 33.99 -25.04
C ASN A 315 15.58 33.93 -24.25
N GLU A 316 14.48 33.62 -24.91
CA GLU A 316 13.17 33.41 -24.27
C GLU A 316 13.26 32.29 -23.23
N ILE A 317 13.77 31.11 -23.62
CA ILE A 317 13.90 29.96 -22.72
C ILE A 317 14.83 30.25 -21.55
N GLN A 318 15.98 30.90 -21.79
CA GLN A 318 16.89 31.29 -20.71
C GLN A 318 16.25 32.27 -19.73
N THR A 319 15.46 33.22 -20.24
CA THR A 319 14.72 34.18 -19.42
C THR A 319 13.69 33.47 -18.53
N LEU A 320 12.93 32.52 -19.09
CA LEU A 320 12.01 31.69 -18.31
C LEU A 320 12.73 30.89 -17.21
N PHE A 321 13.87 30.27 -17.53
CA PHE A 321 14.64 29.51 -16.56
C PHE A 321 15.18 30.38 -15.41
N ARG A 322 15.61 31.60 -15.70
CA ARG A 322 16.05 32.58 -14.68
C ARG A 322 14.88 33.02 -13.80
N ASN A 323 13.73 33.34 -14.40
CA ASN A 323 12.53 33.78 -13.67
C ASN A 323 11.96 32.68 -12.77
N LEU A 324 12.05 31.42 -13.20
CA LEU A 324 11.63 30.25 -12.41
C LEU A 324 12.69 29.79 -11.39
N GLY A 325 13.86 30.44 -11.36
CA GLY A 325 14.97 30.08 -10.47
C GLY A 325 15.61 28.73 -10.77
N ILE A 326 15.39 28.17 -11.96
CA ILE A 326 15.95 26.88 -12.39
C ILE A 326 17.47 27.00 -12.62
N ASN A 327 17.93 28.15 -13.13
CA ASN A 327 19.35 28.42 -13.36
C ASN A 327 20.18 28.24 -12.08
N LYS A 328 19.69 28.72 -10.94
CA LYS A 328 20.36 28.58 -9.64
C LYS A 328 20.59 27.11 -9.29
N LYS A 329 19.60 26.24 -9.56
CA LYS A 329 19.70 24.80 -9.33
C LYS A 329 20.71 24.12 -10.27
N LEU A 330 20.82 24.61 -11.52
CA LEU A 330 21.81 24.12 -12.48
C LEU A 330 23.24 24.54 -12.12
N GLU A 331 23.41 25.71 -11.51
CA GLU A 331 24.69 26.26 -11.06
C GLU A 331 25.21 25.57 -9.80
N MET A 332 24.33 25.26 -8.84
CA MET A 332 24.68 24.54 -7.60
C MET A 332 25.30 23.15 -7.86
N ARG A 333 25.02 22.54 -9.01
CA ARG A 333 25.58 21.23 -9.41
C ARG A 333 26.82 21.34 -10.30
N LYS A 334 27.37 22.54 -10.53
CA LYS A 334 28.66 22.73 -11.25
C LYS A 334 29.89 22.41 -10.38
N GLN A 335 29.74 22.35 -9.06
CA GLN A 335 30.82 21.93 -8.17
C GLN A 335 30.89 20.39 -8.16
N PRO A 336 32.04 19.77 -8.48
CA PRO A 336 32.21 18.34 -8.33
C PRO A 336 32.03 17.97 -6.85
N VAL A 337 31.31 16.88 -6.59
CA VAL A 337 31.35 16.17 -5.30
C VAL A 337 32.70 15.48 -5.18
#